data_AF-A0AAU6HY16-F1
#
_entry.id   AF-A0AAU6HY16-F1
#
_cell.length_a   1.000
_cell.length_b   1.000
_cell.length_c   1.000
_cell.angle_alpha   90.00
_cell.angle_beta   90.00
_cell.angle_gamma   90.00
#
_symmetry.space_group_name_H-M   'P 1'
#
loop_
_entity.id
_entity.type
_entity.pdbx_description
1 polymer ?
#
loop_
_entity_poly.entity_id
_entity_poly.type
_entity_poly.pdbx_seq_one_letter_code
_entity_poly.pdbx_strand_id
1 'polypeptide(L)'
;MNLRLWPAAKRSAVALEEGQRILIGPVTLGKANLPPDSDVRLFVNQLKRALHTIECRELGSAATEVRFGPFADTYEGHRVLWIEADRLLAQYPAHEELHELLRAVRERGPAVNVTLSYPQRGAPNDRRAPR
;
A
#
# COMPACT_ATOMS: atom_id res chain seq x y z
N MET A 1 -29.85 -42.41 12.60
CA MET A 1 -30.84 -41.35 12.94
C MET A 1 -30.64 -40.96 14.39
N ASN A 2 -30.74 -39.65 14.67
CA ASN A 2 -30.51 -38.95 15.96
C ASN A 2 -29.06 -38.96 16.47
N LEU A 3 -28.46 -37.87 16.97
CA LEU A 3 -28.88 -36.48 17.21
C LEU A 3 -27.61 -35.73 17.71
N ARG A 4 -27.63 -34.39 17.58
CA ARG A 4 -27.02 -33.38 18.47
C ARG A 4 -25.67 -32.72 18.12
N LEU A 5 -25.75 -31.38 18.28
CA LEU A 5 -24.78 -30.42 18.82
C LEU A 5 -23.85 -29.69 17.83
N TRP A 6 -24.32 -28.49 17.44
CA TRP A 6 -23.47 -27.29 17.46
C TRP A 6 -23.35 -26.83 18.94
N PRO A 7 -22.27 -26.13 19.38
CA PRO A 7 -21.93 -24.82 18.83
C PRO A 7 -20.42 -24.52 18.67
N ALA A 8 -20.17 -23.46 17.87
CA ALA A 8 -19.05 -22.51 17.96
C ALA A 8 -17.61 -23.03 17.73
N ALA A 9 -16.95 -22.51 16.70
CA ALA A 9 -16.12 -21.31 16.86
C ALA A 9 -15.28 -21.00 15.62
N LYS A 10 -15.34 -19.72 15.24
CA LYS A 10 -14.35 -18.96 14.47
C LYS A 10 -14.10 -19.42 13.03
N ARG A 11 -15.04 -19.00 12.19
CA ARG A 11 -14.70 -18.29 10.95
C ARG A 11 -13.69 -17.18 11.27
N SER A 12 -12.44 -17.39 10.88
CA SER A 12 -11.49 -16.30 10.65
C SER A 12 -10.86 -16.49 9.28
N ALA A 13 -11.71 -16.65 8.27
CA ALA A 13 -11.37 -16.14 6.96
C ALA A 13 -11.64 -14.64 7.06
N VAL A 14 -10.60 -13.88 7.40
CA VAL A 14 -10.58 -12.44 7.15
C VAL A 14 -10.86 -12.32 5.66
N ALA A 15 -12.06 -11.85 5.32
CA ALA A 15 -12.35 -11.34 4.00
C ALA A 15 -11.33 -10.24 3.77
N LEU A 16 -10.29 -10.57 3.00
CA LEU A 16 -9.42 -9.58 2.41
C LEU A 16 -10.31 -8.85 1.41
N GLU A 17 -10.94 -7.78 1.88
CA GLU A 17 -11.52 -6.74 1.03
C GLU A 17 -10.53 -6.50 -0.12
N GLU A 18 -11.03 -6.53 -1.36
CA GLU A 18 -10.26 -6.47 -2.59
C GLU A 18 -9.49 -5.15 -2.71
N GLY A 19 -8.40 -5.04 -1.96
CA GLY A 19 -7.50 -3.90 -1.99
C GLY A 19 -6.58 -3.98 -3.20
N GLN A 20 -6.48 -2.89 -3.95
CA GLN A 20 -5.49 -2.75 -5.01
C GLN A 20 -4.10 -2.72 -4.39
N ARG A 21 -3.34 -3.80 -4.59
CA ARG A 21 -1.96 -3.96 -4.11
C ARG A 21 -0.99 -3.57 -5.22
N ILE A 22 -0.14 -2.59 -4.95
CA ILE A 22 0.92 -2.19 -5.88
C ILE A 22 2.27 -2.52 -5.23
N LEU A 23 3.01 -3.45 -5.86
CA LEU A 23 4.31 -3.94 -5.42
C LEU A 23 5.44 -3.08 -6.01
N ILE A 24 6.22 -2.37 -5.18
CA ILE A 24 7.35 -1.56 -5.67
C ILE A 24 8.56 -1.65 -4.74
N GLY A 25 9.55 -2.44 -5.12
CA GLY A 25 10.85 -2.46 -4.48
C GLY A 25 11.94 -2.74 -5.52
N PRO A 26 13.23 -2.63 -5.15
CA PRO A 26 14.29 -3.12 -6.00
C PRO A 26 13.98 -4.58 -6.35
N VAL A 27 13.76 -4.83 -7.64
CA VAL A 27 13.30 -6.09 -8.20
C VAL A 27 14.37 -7.15 -7.94
N THR A 28 14.29 -7.83 -6.80
CA THR A 28 15.07 -9.06 -6.52
C THR A 28 14.33 -10.29 -7.02
N LEU A 29 13.60 -10.16 -8.13
CA LEU A 29 13.00 -11.27 -8.86
C LEU A 29 13.27 -11.11 -10.37
N GLY A 30 14.52 -11.36 -10.77
CA GLY A 30 14.84 -11.93 -12.08
C GLY A 30 14.62 -11.11 -13.35
N LYS A 31 14.45 -9.78 -13.31
CA LYS A 31 14.51 -8.94 -14.53
C LYS A 31 15.27 -7.64 -14.30
N ALA A 32 16.21 -7.41 -15.23
CA ALA A 32 17.08 -6.26 -15.48
C ALA A 32 17.15 -5.18 -14.39
N ASN A 33 18.35 -5.01 -13.80
CA ASN A 33 18.74 -3.78 -13.12
C ASN A 33 18.45 -2.60 -14.07
N LEU A 34 17.39 -1.86 -13.80
CA LEU A 34 17.16 -0.58 -14.44
C LEU A 34 18.22 0.42 -13.94
N PRO A 35 18.55 1.45 -14.73
CA PRO A 35 19.50 2.47 -14.29
C PRO A 35 19.04 3.09 -12.95
N PRO A 36 19.95 3.42 -12.03
CA PRO A 36 19.61 3.84 -10.66
C PRO A 36 18.70 5.08 -10.54
N ASP A 37 18.63 5.93 -11.58
CA ASP A 37 17.70 7.08 -11.67
C ASP A 37 16.33 6.72 -12.27
N SER A 38 16.22 5.59 -12.97
CA SER A 38 14.93 5.13 -13.51
C SER A 38 14.00 4.64 -12.39
N ASP A 39 14.57 4.21 -11.27
CA ASP A 39 13.82 3.71 -10.11
C ASP A 39 13.19 4.85 -9.29
N VAL A 40 13.90 5.96 -9.02
CA VAL A 40 13.35 7.04 -8.18
C VAL A 40 12.12 7.71 -8.81
N ARG A 41 12.14 7.91 -10.13
CA ARG A 41 10.98 8.46 -10.86
C ARG A 41 9.75 7.55 -10.78
N LEU A 42 9.95 6.22 -10.76
CA LEU A 42 8.86 5.26 -10.57
C LEU A 42 8.22 5.44 -9.19
N PHE A 43 9.04 5.53 -8.13
CA PHE A 43 8.54 5.77 -6.77
C PHE A 43 7.81 7.11 -6.66
N VAL A 44 8.38 8.19 -7.19
CA VAL A 44 7.77 9.52 -7.19
C VAL A 44 6.41 9.50 -7.89
N ASN A 45 6.31 8.91 -9.08
CA ASN A 45 5.04 8.84 -9.81
C ASN A 45 3.96 8.08 -9.04
N GLN A 46 4.35 7.03 -8.33
CA GLN A 46 3.41 6.19 -7.58
C GLN A 46 2.97 6.86 -6.29
N LEU A 47 3.86 7.59 -5.62
CA LEU A 47 3.49 8.42 -4.48
C LEU A 47 2.61 9.59 -4.90
N LYS A 48 2.85 10.23 -6.04
CA LYS A 48 1.94 11.24 -6.61
C LYS A 48 0.56 10.66 -6.87
N ARG A 49 0.48 9.46 -7.44
CA ARG A 49 -0.80 8.78 -7.67
C ARG A 49 -1.50 8.44 -6.35
N ALA A 50 -0.76 8.02 -5.32
CA ALA A 50 -1.31 7.78 -4.00
C ALA A 50 -1.82 9.07 -3.35
N LEU A 51 -1.07 10.16 -3.44
CA LEU A 51 -1.47 11.46 -2.93
C LEU A 51 -2.72 11.98 -3.63
N HIS A 52 -2.82 11.81 -4.95
CA HIS A 52 -4.04 12.11 -5.70
C HIS A 52 -5.26 11.31 -5.19
N THR A 53 -5.09 10.01 -4.94
CA THR A 53 -6.15 9.20 -4.31
C THR A 53 -6.54 9.73 -2.92
N ILE A 54 -5.56 10.12 -2.11
CA ILE A 54 -5.79 10.69 -0.78
C ILE A 54 -6.62 11.98 -0.91
N GLU A 55 -6.21 12.90 -1.79
CA GLU A 55 -6.92 14.16 -2.02
C GLU A 55 -8.36 13.94 -2.50
N CYS A 56 -8.58 13.00 -3.42
CA CYS A 56 -9.94 12.65 -3.86
C CYS A 56 -10.79 12.13 -2.70
N ARG A 57 -10.24 11.28 -1.83
CA ARG A 57 -10.99 10.71 -0.71
C ARG A 57 -11.27 11.73 0.40
N GLU A 58 -10.32 12.60 0.69
CA GLU A 58 -10.49 13.67 1.69
C GLU A 58 -11.54 14.71 1.25
N LEU A 59 -11.62 15.00 -0.05
CA LEU A 59 -12.62 15.93 -0.59
C LEU A 59 -14.02 15.33 -0.67
N GLY A 60 -14.12 14.00 -0.82
CA GLY A 60 -15.39 13.31 -1.08
C GLY A 60 -15.85 13.44 -2.54
N SER A 61 -16.80 12.60 -2.94
CA SER A 61 -17.16 12.40 -4.35
C SER A 61 -17.57 13.68 -5.08
N ALA A 62 -18.43 14.50 -4.49
CA ALA A 62 -18.97 15.69 -5.14
C ALA A 62 -17.90 16.76 -5.39
N ALA A 63 -17.05 17.03 -4.40
CA ALA A 63 -15.97 18.02 -4.54
C ALA A 63 -14.82 17.50 -5.42
N THR A 64 -14.60 16.18 -5.45
CA THR A 64 -13.60 15.55 -6.30
C THR A 64 -13.94 15.68 -7.78
N GLU A 65 -15.20 15.46 -8.16
CA GLU A 65 -15.65 15.63 -9.55
C GLU A 65 -15.50 17.08 -10.01
N VAL A 66 -15.84 18.05 -9.15
CA VAL A 66 -15.66 19.48 -9.46
C VAL A 66 -14.19 19.84 -9.64
N ARG A 67 -13.30 19.30 -8.80
CA ARG A 67 -11.87 19.66 -8.80
C ARG A 67 -11.07 18.93 -9.89
N PHE A 68 -11.30 17.65 -10.07
CA PHE A 68 -10.47 16.77 -10.90
C PHE A 68 -11.20 16.24 -12.14
N GLY A 69 -12.53 16.36 -12.20
CA GLY A 69 -13.36 15.90 -13.32
C GLY A 69 -13.03 14.46 -13.72
N PRO A 70 -12.68 14.19 -15.00
CA PRO A 70 -12.40 12.83 -15.48
C PRO A 70 -11.13 12.22 -14.88
N PHE A 71 -10.29 13.00 -14.20
CA PHE A 71 -9.08 12.51 -13.53
C PHE A 71 -9.31 12.16 -12.06
N ALA A 72 -10.52 12.38 -11.53
CA ALA A 72 -10.90 11.96 -10.18
C ALA A 72 -10.59 10.47 -9.94
N ASP A 73 -9.86 10.15 -8.88
CA ASP A 73 -9.75 8.75 -8.45
C ASP A 73 -11.02 8.38 -7.68
N THR A 74 -11.85 7.54 -8.29
CA THR A 74 -13.11 7.05 -7.73
C THR A 74 -12.96 5.69 -7.06
N TYR A 75 -11.75 5.12 -7.01
CA TYR A 75 -11.52 3.86 -6.32
C TYR A 75 -11.68 4.03 -4.81
N GLU A 76 -12.65 3.33 -4.22
CA GLU A 76 -12.97 3.43 -2.78
C GLU A 76 -12.26 2.37 -1.91
N GLY A 77 -11.69 1.32 -2.53
CA GLY A 77 -11.06 0.21 -1.80
C GLY A 77 -9.72 0.56 -1.15
N HIS A 78 -9.17 -0.33 -0.34
CA HIS A 78 -7.88 -0.10 0.31
C HIS A 78 -6.73 -0.12 -0.73
N ARG A 79 -5.98 0.97 -0.86
CA ARG A 79 -4.76 1.01 -1.66
C ARG A 79 -3.55 0.75 -0.77
N VAL A 80 -2.74 -0.24 -1.13
CA VAL A 80 -1.50 -0.56 -0.41
C VAL A 80 -0.31 -0.38 -1.35
N LEU A 81 0.60 0.53 -1.00
CA LEU A 81 1.87 0.73 -1.68
C LEU A 81 2.94 -0.03 -0.92
N TRP A 82 3.56 -1.02 -1.56
CA TRP A 82 4.65 -1.74 -0.93
C TRP A 82 5.94 -1.01 -1.24
N ILE A 83 6.40 -0.15 -0.32
CA ILE A 83 7.61 0.67 -0.46
C ILE A 83 8.37 0.62 0.87
N GLU A 84 9.66 0.24 0.83
CA GLU A 84 10.56 0.34 1.97
C GLU A 84 10.98 1.81 2.18
N ALA A 85 10.07 2.63 2.75
CA ALA A 85 10.22 4.08 2.84
C ALA A 85 11.55 4.51 3.47
N ASP A 86 11.95 3.91 4.60
CA ASP A 86 13.17 4.33 5.30
C ASP A 86 14.44 3.98 4.50
N ARG A 87 14.44 2.85 3.78
CA ARG A 87 15.53 2.49 2.87
C ARG A 87 15.58 3.43 1.66
N LEU A 88 14.41 3.78 1.12
CA LEU A 88 14.31 4.66 -0.04
C LEU A 88 14.80 6.08 0.30
N LEU A 89 14.47 6.60 1.49
CA LEU A 89 14.97 7.87 2.00
C LEU A 89 16.50 7.83 2.21
N ALA A 90 17.03 6.74 2.76
CA ALA A 90 18.47 6.55 2.93
C ALA A 90 19.21 6.44 1.60
N GLN A 91 18.58 5.85 0.57
CA GLN A 91 19.15 5.72 -0.78
C GLN A 91 19.15 7.06 -1.53
N TYR A 92 18.16 7.91 -1.32
CA TYR A 92 18.00 9.20 -1.99
C TYR A 92 17.89 10.36 -0.98
N PRO A 93 18.94 10.65 -0.19
CA PRO A 93 18.87 11.60 0.92
C PRO A 93 18.68 13.05 0.48
N ALA A 94 19.07 13.40 -0.75
CA ALA A 94 18.95 14.75 -1.30
C ALA A 94 17.70 14.97 -2.16
N HIS A 95 16.82 13.98 -2.30
CA HIS A 95 15.66 14.06 -3.19
C HIS A 95 14.42 14.61 -2.45
N GLU A 96 14.35 15.93 -2.27
CA GLU A 96 13.31 16.60 -1.46
C GLU A 96 11.88 16.21 -1.85
N GLU A 97 11.55 16.19 -3.15
CA GLU A 97 10.20 15.83 -3.62
C GLU A 97 9.78 14.42 -3.15
N LEU A 98 10.71 13.47 -3.12
CA LEU A 98 10.43 12.11 -2.69
C LEU A 98 10.14 12.08 -1.18
N HIS A 99 10.89 12.87 -0.40
CA HIS A 99 10.74 12.95 1.05
C HIS A 99 9.38 13.55 1.41
N GLU A 100 9.01 14.66 0.77
CA GLU A 100 7.71 15.31 0.96
C GLU A 100 6.54 14.41 0.57
N LEU A 101 6.64 13.73 -0.56
CA LEU A 101 5.61 12.79 -1.01
C LEU A 101 5.45 11.60 -0.06
N LEU A 102 6.57 11.00 0.39
CA LEU A 102 6.52 9.91 1.37
C LEU A 102 5.90 10.35 2.69
N ARG A 103 6.28 11.55 3.16
CA ARG A 103 5.73 12.15 4.38
C ARG A 103 4.23 12.36 4.26
N ALA A 104 3.78 13.02 3.19
CA ALA A 104 2.37 13.31 2.97
C ALA A 104 1.51 12.02 2.92
N VAL A 105 1.99 10.99 2.21
CA VAL A 105 1.28 9.70 2.12
C VAL A 105 1.28 8.97 3.47
N ARG A 106 2.38 9.00 4.23
CA ARG A 106 2.44 8.40 5.57
C ARG A 106 1.49 9.07 6.55
N GLU A 107 1.42 10.39 6.54
CA GLU A 107 0.66 11.17 7.51
C GLU A 107 -0.85 11.16 7.20
N ARG A 108 -1.24 11.29 5.92
CA ARG A 108 -2.65 11.44 5.51
C ARG A 108 -3.29 10.14 5.06
N GLY A 109 -2.53 9.25 4.43
CA GLY A 109 -3.04 8.04 3.79
C GLY A 109 -3.87 7.12 4.69
N PRO A 110 -3.42 6.80 5.93
CA PRO A 110 -4.14 5.86 6.78
C PRO A 110 -5.57 6.28 7.11
N ALA A 111 -5.85 7.59 7.20
CA ALA A 111 -7.19 8.11 7.47
C ALA A 111 -8.19 7.81 6.34
N VAL A 112 -7.70 7.53 5.13
CA VAL A 112 -8.50 7.30 3.92
C VAL A 112 -8.14 5.99 3.23
N ASN A 113 -7.72 4.97 3.98
CA ASN A 113 -7.40 3.63 3.45
C ASN A 113 -6.35 3.64 2.32
N VAL A 114 -5.29 4.43 2.48
CA VAL A 114 -4.09 4.38 1.64
C VAL A 114 -2.89 4.13 2.55
N THR A 115 -2.23 2.97 2.43
CA THR A 115 -1.14 2.61 3.34
C THR A 115 0.17 2.34 2.61
N LEU A 116 1.26 2.78 3.22
CA LEU A 116 2.60 2.29 2.90
C LEU A 116 2.84 1.01 3.71
N SER A 117 3.15 -0.08 3.03
CA SER A 117 3.55 -1.34 3.66
C SER A 117 4.94 -1.73 3.17
N TYR A 118 5.59 -2.60 3.94
CA TYR A 118 6.79 -3.30 3.53
C TYR A 118 6.43 -4.77 3.29
N PRO A 119 7.03 -5.44 2.30
CA PRO A 119 6.96 -6.89 2.25
C PRO A 119 7.61 -7.41 3.54
N GLN A 120 6.81 -7.99 4.45
CA GLN A 120 7.38 -8.74 5.56
C GLN A 120 8.20 -9.89 4.98
N ARG A 121 9.52 -9.79 5.08
CA ARG A 121 10.44 -10.85 4.69
C ARG A 121 10.28 -11.98 5.72
N GLY A 122 9.29 -12.84 5.50
CA GLY A 122 8.97 -14.01 6.31
C GLY A 122 8.51 -13.65 7.72
N ALA A 123 7.25 -13.96 8.05
CA ALA A 123 6.99 -14.34 9.43
C ALA A 123 8.00 -15.45 9.79
N PRO A 124 8.75 -15.37 10.91
CA PRO A 124 9.47 -16.54 11.38
C PRO A 124 8.41 -17.64 11.49
N ASN A 125 8.60 -18.70 10.71
CA ASN A 125 7.82 -19.92 10.81
C ASN A 125 8.21 -20.53 12.16
N ASP A 126 7.66 -19.98 13.25
CA ASP A 126 7.68 -20.55 14.58
C ASP A 126 6.76 -21.76 14.57
N ARG A 127 7.12 -22.75 13.72
CA ARG A 127 6.80 -24.14 13.99
C ARG A 127 7.71 -24.52 15.14
N ARG A 128 7.26 -24.14 16.33
CA ARG A 128 7.44 -24.92 17.54
C ARG A 128 7.41 -26.38 17.14
N ALA A 129 8.52 -27.06 17.38
CA ALA A 129 8.45 -28.47 17.67
C ALA A 129 7.43 -28.69 18.80
N PRO A 130 6.65 -29.77 18.72
CA PRO A 130 6.38 -30.52 19.92
C PRO A 130 6.85 -31.97 19.73
N ARG A 131 7.83 -32.29 20.59
CA ARG A 131 8.20 -33.58 21.17
C ARG A 131 8.70 -34.69 20.24
#